data_AF-A0A034V080-F1
#
_entry.id   AF-A0A034V080-F1
#
_cell.length_a   1.000
_cell.length_b   1.000
_cell.length_c   1.000
_cell.angle_alpha   90.00
_cell.angle_beta   90.00
_cell.angle_gamma   90.00
#
_symmetry.space_group_name_H-M   'P 1'
#
loop_
_entity.id
_entity.type
_entity.pdbx_description
1 polymer ?
#
loop_
_entity_poly.entity_id
_entity_poly.type
_entity_poly.pdbx_seq_one_letter_code
_entity_poly.pdbx_strand_id
1 'polypeptide(L)'
;DAGKWAGLVTTARVTHASPAGVYAHTANRDWETNSKIKSSGCVSGRKHNVDIARQLVEWPVGKNLRVIMGGGRRNFIDKKKHDEEGIKGKRSDGRNLTAEWLADKYEQGASAAYVWNKNGLLNVNLDKTEYLLGLFSSSHCPYHGDLEREGLTETVPSLRKMTEAAIQLLRNNDKGYFLFVEGARIDMAHHSNRPHRSFEDTAEFARAIELARKMTNEEDTLIVVTSDHSHTK
;
A
#
# COMPACT_ATOMS: atom_id res chain seq x y z
N ASP A 1 -1.34 -18.12 8.81
CA ASP A 1 -1.10 -19.52 9.25
C ASP A 1 -0.40 -19.61 10.60
N ALA A 2 0.79 -19.02 10.79
CA ALA A 2 1.51 -19.06 12.08
C ALA A 2 0.97 -18.12 13.19
N GLY A 3 -0.20 -17.50 12.99
CA GLY A 3 -0.75 -16.51 13.93
C GLY A 3 0.02 -15.17 14.01
N LYS A 4 1.04 -14.97 13.16
CA LYS A 4 1.73 -13.69 12.98
C LYS A 4 0.85 -12.68 12.25
N TRP A 5 1.06 -11.40 12.52
CA TRP A 5 0.44 -10.31 11.76
C TRP A 5 1.27 -10.03 10.51
N ALA A 6 0.65 -9.46 9.49
CA ALA A 6 1.33 -9.15 8.24
C ALA A 6 0.88 -7.80 7.71
N GLY A 7 1.77 -7.08 7.05
CA GLY A 7 1.45 -5.82 6.41
C GLY A 7 2.36 -5.48 5.23
N LEU A 8 1.93 -4.47 4.46
CA LEU A 8 2.70 -3.90 3.37
C LEU A 8 2.66 -2.38 3.41
N VAL A 9 3.79 -1.77 3.05
CA VAL A 9 4.01 -0.34 2.90
C VAL A 9 4.72 -0.11 1.57
N THR A 10 4.23 0.81 0.75
CA THR A 10 4.85 1.12 -0.54
C THR A 10 4.62 2.58 -0.93
N THR A 11 5.54 3.15 -1.73
CA THR A 11 5.29 4.43 -2.43
C THR A 11 4.59 4.24 -3.79
N ALA A 12 4.33 3.01 -4.24
CA ALA A 12 3.49 2.72 -5.39
C ALA A 12 2.00 2.66 -5.02
N ARG A 13 1.19 2.24 -5.99
CA ARG A 13 -0.17 1.78 -5.69
C ARG A 13 -0.04 0.48 -4.91
N VAL A 14 -0.85 0.26 -3.88
CA VAL A 14 -0.85 -1.02 -3.12
C VAL A 14 -1.24 -2.25 -3.95
N THR A 15 -1.71 -2.00 -5.18
CA THR A 15 -2.06 -2.98 -6.22
C THR A 15 -1.00 -3.10 -7.32
N HIS A 16 0.11 -2.38 -7.22
CA HIS A 16 1.27 -2.54 -8.10
C HIS A 16 1.91 -3.92 -7.93
N ALA A 17 2.77 -4.32 -8.88
CA ALA A 17 3.28 -5.69 -8.96
C ALA A 17 4.01 -6.15 -7.67
N SER A 18 4.95 -5.37 -7.17
CA SER A 18 5.75 -5.72 -5.99
C SER A 18 4.90 -5.93 -4.72
N PRO A 19 4.02 -5.00 -4.30
CA PRO A 19 3.15 -5.23 -3.14
C PRO A 19 2.10 -6.30 -3.42
N ALA A 20 1.63 -6.43 -4.66
CA ALA A 20 0.70 -7.50 -5.04
C ALA A 20 1.32 -8.89 -4.90
N GLY A 21 2.63 -9.04 -5.03
CA GLY A 21 3.33 -10.32 -4.79
C GLY A 21 3.13 -10.87 -3.37
N VAL A 22 2.77 -10.01 -2.40
CA VAL A 22 2.46 -10.44 -1.03
C VAL A 22 1.13 -11.18 -0.92
N TYR A 23 0.15 -10.91 -1.78
CA TYR A 23 -1.25 -11.37 -1.57
C TYR A 23 -2.01 -11.84 -2.81
N ALA A 24 -1.56 -11.50 -4.01
CA ALA A 24 -2.32 -11.67 -5.24
C ALA A 24 -1.80 -12.84 -6.09
N HIS A 25 -2.72 -13.46 -6.83
CA HIS A 25 -2.43 -14.37 -7.93
C HIS A 25 -3.13 -13.86 -9.17
N THR A 26 -2.36 -13.40 -10.15
CA THR A 26 -2.88 -12.86 -11.42
C THR A 26 -2.01 -13.29 -12.58
N ALA A 27 -2.63 -13.58 -13.73
CA ALA A 27 -1.91 -13.85 -14.97
C ALA A 27 -1.31 -12.57 -15.60
N ASN A 28 -1.77 -11.40 -15.18
CA ASN A 28 -1.29 -10.12 -15.69
C ASN A 28 -1.26 -9.06 -14.57
N ARG A 29 -0.09 -8.45 -14.35
CA ARG A 29 0.11 -7.40 -13.34
C ARG A 29 -0.71 -6.13 -13.58
N ASP A 30 -1.14 -5.88 -14.81
CA ASP A 30 -1.94 -4.68 -15.14
C ASP A 30 -3.40 -4.79 -14.70
N TRP A 31 -3.85 -5.98 -14.26
CA TRP A 31 -5.20 -6.24 -13.78
C TRP A 31 -5.44 -5.71 -12.36
N GLU A 32 -4.97 -4.50 -12.10
CA GLU A 32 -5.17 -3.79 -10.83
C GLU A 32 -6.64 -3.46 -10.54
N THR A 33 -7.47 -3.38 -11.59
CA THR A 33 -8.92 -3.13 -11.50
C THR A 33 -9.71 -3.98 -12.49
N ASN A 34 -10.99 -4.19 -12.23
CA ASN A 34 -11.88 -4.92 -13.13
C ASN A 34 -11.96 -4.31 -14.54
N SER A 35 -11.86 -2.98 -14.64
CA SER A 35 -11.82 -2.28 -15.93
C SER A 35 -10.59 -2.66 -16.77
N LYS A 36 -9.46 -2.95 -16.13
CA LYS A 36 -8.24 -3.39 -16.82
C LYS A 36 -8.36 -4.80 -17.38
N ILE A 37 -8.97 -5.72 -16.64
CA ILE A 37 -9.29 -7.07 -17.13
C ILE A 37 -10.16 -6.99 -18.39
N LYS A 38 -11.25 -6.21 -18.33
CA LYS A 38 -12.16 -6.02 -19.47
C LYS A 38 -11.43 -5.44 -20.69
N SER A 39 -10.56 -4.44 -20.49
CA SER A 39 -9.81 -3.83 -21.60
C SER A 39 -8.78 -4.78 -22.24
N SER A 40 -8.36 -5.84 -21.55
CA SER A 40 -7.51 -6.89 -22.10
C SER A 40 -8.29 -7.95 -22.90
N GLY A 41 -9.61 -7.78 -23.08
CA GLY A 41 -10.45 -8.77 -23.75
C GLY A 41 -10.83 -9.97 -22.87
N CYS A 42 -10.52 -9.93 -21.57
CA CYS A 42 -10.80 -11.02 -20.64
C CYS A 42 -12.08 -10.77 -19.85
N VAL A 43 -12.72 -11.86 -19.41
CA VAL A 43 -13.91 -11.78 -18.55
C VAL A 43 -13.49 -11.50 -17.11
N SER A 44 -14.05 -10.45 -16.51
CA SER A 44 -13.89 -10.11 -15.10
C SER A 44 -15.05 -10.65 -14.28
N GLY A 45 -14.77 -11.29 -13.15
CA GLY A 45 -15.80 -11.83 -12.26
C GLY A 45 -15.27 -12.90 -11.32
N ARG A 46 -16.04 -13.23 -10.27
CA ARG A 46 -15.63 -14.19 -9.23
C ARG A 46 -15.38 -15.61 -9.77
N LYS A 47 -16.09 -16.01 -10.84
CA LYS A 47 -15.90 -17.29 -11.55
C LYS A 47 -14.80 -17.23 -12.63
N HIS A 48 -14.19 -16.06 -12.83
CA HIS A 48 -13.20 -15.77 -13.86
C HIS A 48 -12.04 -14.98 -13.23
N ASN A 49 -11.53 -13.96 -13.92
CA ASN A 49 -10.42 -13.15 -13.45
C ASN A 49 -10.90 -12.15 -12.39
N VAL A 50 -10.30 -12.23 -11.19
CA VAL A 50 -10.51 -11.29 -10.09
C VAL A 50 -9.37 -10.27 -10.10
N ASP A 51 -9.68 -8.98 -10.10
CA ASP A 51 -8.67 -7.93 -10.13
C ASP A 51 -7.90 -7.81 -8.80
N ILE A 52 -6.65 -7.33 -8.87
CA ILE A 52 -5.74 -7.28 -7.72
C ILE A 52 -6.35 -6.51 -6.54
N ALA A 53 -7.06 -5.39 -6.78
CA ALA A 53 -7.72 -4.63 -5.70
C ALA A 53 -8.77 -5.47 -4.97
N ARG A 54 -9.54 -6.30 -5.69
CA ARG A 54 -10.47 -7.25 -5.07
C ARG A 54 -9.77 -8.36 -4.32
N GLN A 55 -8.67 -8.90 -4.86
CA GLN A 55 -7.89 -9.93 -4.15
C GLN A 55 -7.36 -9.38 -2.82
N LEU A 56 -6.93 -8.12 -2.79
CA LEU A 56 -6.52 -7.45 -1.55
C LEU A 56 -7.63 -7.40 -0.50
N VAL A 57 -8.87 -7.13 -0.91
CA VAL A 57 -9.99 -6.93 0.03
C VAL A 57 -10.72 -8.22 0.37
N GLU A 58 -10.81 -9.17 -0.56
CA GLU A 58 -11.71 -10.33 -0.47
C GLU A 58 -10.98 -11.66 -0.27
N TRP A 59 -9.72 -11.80 -0.71
CA TRP A 59 -9.03 -13.09 -0.68
C TRP A 59 -8.33 -13.36 0.64
N PRO A 60 -8.11 -14.64 1.01
CA PRO A 60 -7.64 -15.04 2.33
C PRO A 60 -6.34 -14.37 2.79
N VAL A 61 -5.38 -14.09 1.88
CA VAL A 61 -4.13 -13.40 2.26
C VAL A 61 -4.38 -11.91 2.41
N GLY A 62 -4.87 -11.26 1.34
CA GLY A 62 -5.07 -9.81 1.31
C GLY A 62 -5.98 -9.30 2.42
N LYS A 63 -7.14 -9.95 2.61
CA LYS A 63 -8.13 -9.51 3.59
C LYS A 63 -7.62 -9.57 5.03
N ASN A 64 -6.62 -10.41 5.30
CA ASN A 64 -6.06 -10.60 6.65
C ASN A 64 -4.81 -9.75 6.91
N LEU A 65 -4.34 -8.95 5.93
CA LEU A 65 -3.29 -7.98 6.15
C LEU A 65 -3.77 -6.91 7.15
N ARG A 66 -2.97 -6.70 8.19
CA ARG A 66 -3.24 -5.78 9.30
C ARG A 66 -2.86 -4.35 8.94
N VAL A 67 -1.86 -4.18 8.09
CA VAL A 67 -1.43 -2.88 7.60
C VAL A 67 -1.32 -2.91 6.07
N ILE A 68 -1.99 -1.98 5.41
CA ILE A 68 -1.88 -1.75 3.98
C ILE A 68 -1.71 -0.27 3.76
N MET A 69 -0.51 0.17 3.38
CA MET A 69 -0.21 1.59 3.17
C MET A 69 0.48 1.86 1.84
N GLY A 70 0.01 2.90 1.15
CA GLY A 70 0.61 3.39 -0.08
C GLY A 70 -0.36 4.26 -0.87
N GLY A 71 -0.29 4.24 -2.19
CA GLY A 71 -1.23 4.92 -3.07
C GLY A 71 -2.28 3.99 -3.68
N GLY A 72 -3.04 4.52 -4.64
CA GLY A 72 -3.86 3.75 -5.56
C GLY A 72 -5.36 3.80 -5.28
N ARG A 73 -5.86 4.82 -4.56
CA ARG A 73 -7.30 4.95 -4.23
C ARG A 73 -8.21 4.76 -5.44
N ARG A 74 -7.82 5.25 -6.61
CA ARG A 74 -8.61 5.12 -7.86
C ARG A 74 -8.97 3.67 -8.20
N ASN A 75 -8.19 2.69 -7.75
CA ASN A 75 -8.44 1.27 -8.04
C ASN A 75 -9.54 0.66 -7.15
N PHE A 76 -9.92 1.34 -6.08
CA PHE A 76 -10.88 0.86 -5.08
C PHE A 76 -12.29 1.46 -5.25
N ILE A 77 -12.42 2.57 -5.98
CA ILE A 77 -13.69 3.28 -6.18
C ILE A 77 -14.17 3.22 -7.64
N ASP A 78 -15.50 3.22 -7.83
CA ASP A 78 -16.13 3.26 -9.16
C ASP A 78 -15.86 4.56 -9.90
N LYS A 79 -15.75 4.47 -11.23
CA LYS A 79 -15.51 5.60 -12.14
C LYS A 79 -16.58 6.69 -12.12
N LYS A 80 -17.76 6.40 -11.57
CA LYS A 80 -18.84 7.38 -11.34
C LYS A 80 -18.68 8.14 -10.02
N LYS A 81 -17.70 7.79 -9.18
CA LYS A 81 -17.41 8.43 -7.89
C LYS A 81 -16.06 9.15 -7.95
N HIS A 82 -15.87 10.10 -7.05
CA HIS A 82 -14.61 10.81 -6.84
C HIS A 82 -14.03 10.42 -5.48
N ASP A 83 -12.71 10.39 -5.38
CA ASP A 83 -11.99 10.27 -4.11
C ASP A 83 -11.99 11.61 -3.35
N GLU A 84 -11.32 11.62 -2.20
CA GLU A 84 -11.24 12.75 -1.27
C GLU A 84 -10.49 13.96 -1.86
N GLU A 85 -9.78 13.77 -2.97
CA GLU A 85 -9.08 14.81 -3.74
C GLU A 85 -9.86 15.18 -5.02
N GLY A 86 -11.09 14.69 -5.19
CA GLY A 86 -11.92 14.98 -6.36
C GLY A 86 -11.54 14.20 -7.62
N ILE A 87 -10.72 13.14 -7.52
CA ILE A 87 -10.27 12.35 -8.66
C ILE A 87 -11.18 11.14 -8.88
N LYS A 88 -11.57 10.89 -10.13
CA LYS A 88 -12.45 9.76 -10.48
C LYS A 88 -11.80 8.41 -10.21
N GLY A 89 -12.62 7.47 -9.76
CA GLY A 89 -12.27 6.06 -9.68
C GLY A 89 -12.02 5.42 -11.06
N LYS A 90 -11.53 4.18 -11.02
CA LYS A 90 -11.28 3.35 -12.22
C LYS A 90 -12.13 2.10 -12.26
N ARG A 91 -12.80 1.71 -11.17
CA ARG A 91 -13.66 0.53 -11.18
C ARG A 91 -14.88 0.76 -12.09
N SER A 92 -15.41 -0.32 -12.65
CA SER A 92 -16.59 -0.30 -13.53
C SER A 92 -17.67 -1.29 -13.10
N ASP A 93 -17.69 -1.65 -11.82
CA ASP A 93 -18.65 -2.57 -11.20
C ASP A 93 -19.49 -1.92 -10.10
N GLY A 94 -19.45 -0.60 -9.94
CA GLY A 94 -20.26 0.13 -8.97
C GLY A 94 -19.77 0.03 -7.52
N ARG A 95 -18.63 -0.62 -7.27
CA ARG A 95 -18.16 -0.96 -5.93
C ARG A 95 -17.27 0.12 -5.31
N ASN A 96 -17.28 0.15 -3.98
CA ASN A 96 -16.34 0.91 -3.17
C ASN A 96 -15.63 -0.04 -2.22
N LEU A 97 -14.47 -0.51 -2.65
CA LEU A 97 -13.70 -1.53 -1.93
C LEU A 97 -13.10 -1.01 -0.62
N THR A 98 -12.90 0.30 -0.43
CA THR A 98 -12.43 0.82 0.88
C THR A 98 -13.54 0.72 1.92
N ALA A 99 -14.78 1.05 1.53
CA ALA A 99 -15.95 0.92 2.39
C ALA A 99 -16.26 -0.55 2.70
N GLU A 100 -16.17 -1.44 1.69
CA GLU A 100 -16.38 -2.87 1.87
C GLU A 100 -15.30 -3.51 2.76
N TRP A 101 -14.03 -3.11 2.62
CA TRP A 101 -12.96 -3.55 3.52
C TRP A 101 -13.24 -3.15 4.97
N LEU A 102 -13.66 -1.90 5.19
CA LEU A 102 -13.95 -1.40 6.54
C LEU A 102 -15.16 -2.12 7.17
N ALA A 103 -16.21 -2.33 6.38
CA ALA A 103 -17.39 -3.08 6.80
C ALA A 103 -17.03 -4.52 7.20
N ASP A 104 -16.21 -5.23 6.40
CA ASP A 104 -15.73 -6.57 6.72
C ASP A 104 -14.98 -6.62 8.07
N LYS A 105 -14.19 -5.60 8.42
CA LYS A 105 -13.50 -5.56 9.73
C LYS A 105 -14.46 -5.31 10.89
N TYR A 106 -15.41 -4.40 10.72
CA TYR A 106 -16.40 -4.12 11.75
C TYR A 106 -17.36 -5.30 11.97
N GLU A 107 -17.73 -6.04 10.93
CA GLU A 107 -18.51 -7.29 11.04
C GLU A 107 -17.76 -8.37 11.82
N GLN A 108 -16.42 -8.38 11.75
CA GLN A 108 -15.55 -9.27 12.54
C GLN A 108 -15.32 -8.77 13.98
N GLY A 109 -15.90 -7.62 14.37
CA GLY A 109 -15.69 -7.00 15.66
C GLY A 109 -14.29 -6.40 15.86
N ALA A 110 -13.53 -6.21 14.78
CA ALA A 110 -12.16 -5.71 14.84
C ALA A 110 -12.10 -4.18 14.79
N SER A 111 -11.12 -3.61 15.49
CA SER A 111 -10.83 -2.18 15.42
C SER A 111 -10.11 -1.84 14.12
N ALA A 112 -10.73 -1.05 13.25
CA ALA A 112 -10.19 -0.73 11.92
C ALA A 112 -10.30 0.75 11.56
N ALA A 113 -9.28 1.25 10.85
CA ALA A 113 -9.20 2.61 10.36
C ALA A 113 -8.85 2.66 8.87
N TYR A 114 -9.58 3.50 8.12
CA TYR A 114 -9.21 3.93 6.78
C TYR A 114 -8.76 5.39 6.83
N VAL A 115 -7.58 5.67 6.27
CA VAL A 115 -7.00 7.02 6.21
C VAL A 115 -6.48 7.32 4.80
N TRP A 116 -6.55 8.58 4.40
CA TRP A 116 -6.18 9.00 3.04
C TRP A 116 -5.16 10.14 2.98
N ASN A 117 -4.76 10.68 4.13
CA ASN A 117 -3.73 11.72 4.25
C ASN A 117 -2.90 11.53 5.52
N LYS A 118 -1.80 12.29 5.62
CA LYS A 118 -0.85 12.25 6.75
C LYS A 118 -1.52 12.57 8.09
N ASN A 119 -2.38 13.58 8.14
CA ASN A 119 -3.08 13.95 9.38
C ASN A 119 -4.01 12.83 9.87
N GLY A 120 -4.73 12.18 8.95
CA GLY A 120 -5.54 11.01 9.24
C GLY A 120 -4.71 9.89 9.85
N LEU A 121 -3.55 9.57 9.24
CA LEU A 121 -2.62 8.57 9.77
C LEU A 121 -2.13 8.94 11.19
N LEU A 122 -1.74 10.19 11.42
CA LEU A 122 -1.25 10.67 12.72
C LEU A 122 -2.31 10.62 13.83
N ASN A 123 -3.59 10.70 13.48
CA ASN A 123 -4.70 10.68 14.43
C ASN A 123 -5.18 9.26 14.76
N VAL A 124 -4.66 8.22 14.09
CA VAL A 124 -5.00 6.83 14.44
C VAL A 124 -4.32 6.45 15.74
N ASN A 125 -5.09 5.92 16.70
CA ASN A 125 -4.52 5.27 17.87
C ASN A 125 -4.01 3.88 17.46
N LEU A 126 -2.73 3.79 17.09
CA LEU A 126 -2.12 2.57 16.56
C LEU A 126 -2.02 1.45 17.60
N ASP A 127 -2.01 1.77 18.89
CA ASP A 127 -2.01 0.77 19.98
C ASP A 127 -3.38 0.10 20.16
N LYS A 128 -4.46 0.71 19.68
CA LYS A 128 -5.85 0.21 19.77
C LYS A 128 -6.46 -0.16 18.43
N THR A 129 -5.71 -0.04 17.35
CA THR A 129 -6.18 -0.34 15.99
C THR A 129 -5.59 -1.67 15.54
N GLU A 130 -6.44 -2.58 15.09
CA GLU A 130 -6.01 -3.90 14.60
C GLU A 130 -5.80 -3.94 13.08
N TYR A 131 -6.52 -3.09 12.34
CA TYR A 131 -6.45 -3.02 10.89
C TYR A 131 -6.34 -1.57 10.41
N LEU A 132 -5.36 -1.29 9.57
CA LEU A 132 -5.12 0.03 8.99
C LEU A 132 -5.00 -0.06 7.47
N LEU A 133 -5.89 0.64 6.77
CA LEU A 133 -5.82 0.89 5.33
C LEU A 133 -5.51 2.37 5.08
N GLY A 134 -4.27 2.66 4.69
CA GLY A 134 -3.81 4.01 4.36
C GLY A 134 -3.58 4.18 2.85
N LEU A 135 -4.45 4.94 2.17
CA LEU A 135 -4.32 5.19 0.73
C LEU A 135 -4.10 6.68 0.45
N PHE A 136 -2.85 7.09 0.31
CA PHE A 136 -2.41 8.50 0.37
C PHE A 136 -2.35 9.22 -0.98
N SER A 137 -2.63 8.54 -2.08
CA SER A 137 -2.75 9.16 -3.40
C SER A 137 -3.74 8.40 -4.28
N SER A 138 -4.34 9.11 -5.24
CA SER A 138 -5.18 8.49 -6.27
C SER A 138 -4.42 7.44 -7.08
N SER A 139 -3.13 7.66 -7.37
CA SER A 139 -2.24 6.75 -8.11
C SER A 139 -1.05 6.35 -7.22
N HIS A 140 0.18 6.27 -7.77
CA HIS A 140 1.39 6.17 -6.94
C HIS A 140 1.51 7.39 -6.02
N CYS A 141 2.15 7.22 -4.87
CA CYS A 141 2.54 8.37 -4.06
C CYS A 141 3.49 9.29 -4.84
N PRO A 142 3.54 10.60 -4.52
CA PRO A 142 4.56 11.50 -5.06
C PRO A 142 5.97 10.99 -4.78
N TYR A 143 6.95 11.46 -5.58
CA TYR A 143 8.37 11.23 -5.27
C TYR A 143 8.72 11.90 -3.94
N HIS A 144 9.67 11.35 -3.18
CA HIS A 144 10.00 11.88 -1.85
C HIS A 144 10.40 13.36 -1.89
N GLY A 145 11.31 13.75 -2.78
CA GLY A 145 11.72 15.14 -2.92
C GLY A 145 10.62 16.06 -3.46
N ASP A 146 9.61 15.51 -4.15
CA ASP A 146 8.46 16.31 -4.62
C ASP A 146 7.52 16.68 -3.46
N LEU A 147 7.58 15.98 -2.31
CA LEU A 147 6.76 16.35 -1.14
C LEU A 147 7.05 17.77 -0.67
N GLU A 148 8.32 18.16 -0.64
CA GLU A 148 8.72 19.53 -0.29
C GLU A 148 8.48 20.48 -1.47
N ARG A 149 8.93 20.11 -2.68
CA ARG A 149 8.82 20.98 -3.88
C ARG A 149 7.38 21.35 -4.23
N GLU A 150 6.43 20.47 -3.94
CA GLU A 150 5.00 20.65 -4.27
C GLU A 150 4.15 20.97 -3.03
N GLY A 151 4.75 21.17 -1.85
CA GLY A 151 4.03 21.54 -0.63
C GLY A 151 3.11 20.44 -0.08
N LEU A 152 3.45 19.17 -0.32
CA LEU A 152 2.68 17.98 0.07
C LEU A 152 3.14 17.35 1.39
N THR A 153 4.18 17.90 2.04
CA THR A 153 4.74 17.37 3.29
C THR A 153 3.71 17.21 4.40
N GLU A 154 2.65 18.04 4.43
CA GLU A 154 1.58 17.94 5.43
C GLU A 154 0.39 17.07 5.01
N THR A 155 0.30 16.69 3.73
CA THR A 155 -0.82 15.90 3.20
C THR A 155 -0.46 14.45 2.95
N VAL A 156 0.78 14.15 2.57
CA VAL A 156 1.23 12.79 2.24
C VAL A 156 2.35 12.34 3.20
N PRO A 157 2.20 11.19 3.89
CA PRO A 157 3.26 10.67 4.74
C PRO A 157 4.43 10.15 3.88
N SER A 158 5.66 10.38 4.36
CA SER A 158 6.85 9.79 3.73
C SER A 158 6.89 8.26 3.93
N LEU A 159 7.74 7.56 3.17
CA LEU A 159 7.93 6.12 3.33
C LEU A 159 8.37 5.76 4.74
N ARG A 160 9.29 6.54 5.32
CA ARG A 160 9.70 6.39 6.72
C ARG A 160 8.51 6.54 7.67
N LYS A 161 7.61 7.51 7.44
CA LYS A 161 6.46 7.72 8.32
C LYS A 161 5.42 6.60 8.22
N MET A 162 5.18 6.07 7.02
CA MET A 162 4.36 4.88 6.85
C MET A 162 5.00 3.66 7.51
N THR A 163 6.32 3.50 7.40
CA THR A 163 7.06 2.40 8.04
C THR A 163 6.95 2.46 9.56
N GLU A 164 7.10 3.65 10.15
CA GLU A 164 6.91 3.89 11.58
C GLU A 164 5.55 3.41 12.06
N ALA A 165 4.47 3.88 11.41
CA ALA A 165 3.11 3.53 11.78
C ALA A 165 2.82 2.02 11.60
N ALA A 166 3.38 1.41 10.56
CA ALA A 166 3.24 -0.02 10.33
C ALA A 166 3.88 -0.84 11.47
N ILE A 167 5.11 -0.51 11.87
CA ILE A 167 5.80 -1.20 12.97
C ILE A 167 5.06 -0.98 14.30
N GLN A 168 4.61 0.25 14.57
CA GLN A 168 3.86 0.58 15.79
C GLN A 168 2.54 -0.21 15.92
N LEU A 169 1.83 -0.45 14.81
CA LEU A 169 0.64 -1.29 14.83
C LEU A 169 1.00 -2.77 14.93
N LEU A 170 1.93 -3.24 14.09
CA LEU A 170 2.24 -4.67 13.95
C LEU A 170 2.90 -5.28 15.19
N ARG A 171 3.64 -4.49 15.98
CA ARG A 171 4.27 -4.93 17.23
C ARG A 171 3.27 -5.33 18.31
N ASN A 172 2.00 -4.96 18.17
CA ASN A 172 0.95 -5.30 19.15
C ASN A 172 0.55 -6.78 19.12
N ASN A 173 1.14 -7.58 18.22
CA ASN A 173 0.97 -9.03 18.21
C ASN A 173 2.21 -9.73 18.78
N ASP A 174 2.06 -10.33 19.95
CA ASP A 174 3.14 -11.05 20.66
C ASP A 174 3.71 -12.24 19.87
N LYS A 175 2.98 -12.75 18.87
CA LYS A 175 3.49 -13.80 17.97
C LYS A 175 4.48 -13.27 16.94
N GLY A 176 4.65 -11.95 16.84
CA GLY A 176 5.47 -11.25 15.86
C GLY A 176 4.73 -10.97 14.55
N TYR A 177 5.47 -10.43 13.57
CA TYR A 177 4.89 -9.96 12.31
C TYR A 177 5.82 -10.13 11.10
N PHE A 178 5.23 -10.00 9.92
CA PHE A 178 5.90 -9.78 8.65
C PHE A 178 5.55 -8.38 8.14
N LEU A 179 6.54 -7.65 7.62
CA LEU A 179 6.31 -6.34 7.02
C LEU A 179 7.10 -6.22 5.71
N PHE A 180 6.39 -5.97 4.61
CA PHE A 180 6.98 -5.61 3.33
C PHE A 180 7.04 -4.09 3.18
N VAL A 181 8.21 -3.52 2.86
CA VAL A 181 8.41 -2.08 2.66
C VAL A 181 9.08 -1.84 1.30
N GLU A 182 8.49 -1.02 0.44
CA GLU A 182 8.96 -0.79 -0.93
C GLU A 182 9.19 0.70 -1.25
N GLY A 183 10.42 1.02 -1.67
CA GLY A 183 10.79 2.29 -2.30
C GLY A 183 10.48 2.34 -3.81
N ALA A 184 9.23 2.13 -4.20
CA ALA A 184 8.85 1.86 -5.59
C ALA A 184 9.14 2.99 -6.60
N ARG A 185 9.25 4.23 -6.11
CA ARG A 185 9.47 5.40 -6.96
C ARG A 185 10.90 5.48 -7.50
N ILE A 186 11.84 4.72 -6.94
CA ILE A 186 13.22 4.57 -7.46
C ILE A 186 13.17 4.07 -8.92
N ASP A 187 12.48 2.95 -9.16
CA ASP A 187 12.25 2.36 -10.49
C ASP A 187 11.61 3.36 -11.47
N MET A 188 10.54 4.04 -11.03
CA MET A 188 9.78 4.95 -11.88
C MET A 188 10.59 6.20 -12.27
N ALA A 189 11.47 6.66 -11.37
CA ALA A 189 12.41 7.74 -11.66
C ALA A 189 13.46 7.30 -12.69
N HIS A 190 14.01 6.09 -12.57
CA HIS A 190 14.91 5.51 -13.58
C HIS A 190 14.24 5.38 -14.94
N HIS A 191 13.02 4.82 -15.01
CA HIS A 191 12.27 4.76 -16.26
C HIS A 191 11.99 6.12 -16.91
N SER A 192 11.95 7.19 -16.10
CA SER A 192 11.76 8.56 -16.57
C SER A 192 13.08 9.31 -16.83
N ASN A 193 14.24 8.66 -16.69
CA ASN A 193 15.58 9.27 -16.71
C ASN A 193 15.69 10.49 -15.76
N ARG A 194 15.18 10.36 -14.53
CA ARG A 194 15.20 11.40 -13.48
C ARG A 194 16.10 10.97 -12.32
N PRO A 195 17.44 10.93 -12.50
CA PRO A 195 18.37 10.37 -11.51
C PRO A 195 18.31 11.08 -10.16
N HIS A 196 18.11 12.41 -10.16
CA HIS A 196 17.95 13.17 -8.91
C HIS A 196 16.80 12.63 -8.06
N ARG A 197 15.62 12.38 -8.66
CA ARG A 197 14.47 11.83 -7.95
C ARG A 197 14.70 10.38 -7.54
N SER A 198 15.41 9.60 -8.36
CA SER A 198 15.78 8.23 -7.99
C SER A 198 16.64 8.21 -6.72
N PHE A 199 17.66 9.07 -6.66
CA PHE A 199 18.52 9.19 -5.48
C PHE A 199 17.78 9.73 -4.25
N GLU A 200 16.87 10.69 -4.41
CA GLU A 200 16.03 11.18 -3.31
C GLU A 200 15.15 10.08 -2.71
N ASP A 201 14.48 9.28 -3.56
CA ASP A 201 13.66 8.16 -3.10
C ASP A 201 14.50 7.01 -2.54
N THR A 202 15.73 6.81 -3.05
CA THR A 202 16.70 5.84 -2.50
C THR A 202 17.18 6.26 -1.12
N ALA A 203 17.47 7.55 -0.93
CA ALA A 203 17.85 8.10 0.36
C ALA A 203 16.70 7.97 1.37
N GLU A 204 15.45 8.21 0.96
CA GLU A 204 14.29 8.00 1.84
C GLU A 204 14.07 6.52 2.19
N PHE A 205 14.29 5.59 1.24
CA PHE A 205 14.25 4.16 1.54
C PHE A 205 15.33 3.76 2.56
N ALA A 206 16.55 4.27 2.41
CA ALA A 206 17.62 4.07 3.38
C ALA A 206 17.25 4.59 4.78
N ARG A 207 16.60 5.76 4.88
CA ARG A 207 16.11 6.29 6.16
C ARG A 207 14.97 5.46 6.76
N ALA A 208 14.12 4.85 5.94
CA ALA A 208 13.09 3.93 6.41
C ALA A 208 13.70 2.64 6.98
N ILE A 209 14.75 2.10 6.36
CA ILE A 209 15.51 0.96 6.89
C ILE A 209 16.19 1.30 8.21
N GLU A 210 16.87 2.46 8.28
CA GLU A 210 17.52 2.92 9.50
C GLU A 210 16.50 3.10 10.64
N LEU A 211 15.32 3.66 10.33
CA LEU A 211 14.24 3.76 11.30
C LEU A 211 13.79 2.38 11.78
N ALA A 212 13.55 1.43 10.87
CA ALA A 212 13.13 0.08 11.24
C ALA A 212 14.14 -0.56 12.20
N ARG A 213 15.44 -0.49 11.91
CA ARG A 213 16.51 -0.97 12.80
C ARG A 213 16.45 -0.34 14.20
N LYS A 214 16.10 0.95 14.30
CA LYS A 214 15.97 1.64 15.60
C LYS A 214 14.70 1.25 16.36
N MET A 215 13.68 0.74 15.67
CA MET A 215 12.38 0.39 16.25
C MET A 215 12.25 -1.10 16.60
N THR A 216 13.23 -1.92 16.22
CA THR A 216 13.21 -3.39 16.38
C THR A 216 14.51 -3.89 17.01
N ASN A 217 14.49 -5.09 17.59
CA ASN A 217 15.70 -5.73 18.14
C ASN A 217 16.29 -6.73 17.12
N GLU A 218 17.59 -6.65 16.85
CA GLU A 218 18.26 -7.58 15.93
C GLU A 218 18.29 -9.04 16.45
N GLU A 219 18.05 -9.26 17.75
CA GLU A 219 17.93 -10.60 18.34
C GLU A 219 16.64 -11.34 17.94
N ASP A 220 15.57 -10.61 17.59
CA ASP A 220 14.26 -11.19 17.26
C ASP A 220 13.71 -10.75 15.90
N THR A 221 14.39 -9.81 15.23
CA THR A 221 13.94 -9.22 13.97
C THR A 221 14.98 -9.38 12.87
N LEU A 222 14.61 -10.12 11.82
CA LEU A 222 15.37 -10.22 10.58
C LEU A 222 14.94 -9.11 9.60
N ILE A 223 15.88 -8.24 9.23
CA ILE A 223 15.69 -7.23 8.18
C ILE A 223 16.48 -7.64 6.94
N VAL A 224 15.78 -7.84 5.81
CA VAL A 224 16.39 -8.14 4.51
C VAL A 224 16.15 -6.96 3.57
N VAL A 225 17.23 -6.47 2.95
CA VAL A 225 17.18 -5.41 1.95
C VAL A 225 17.68 -5.97 0.62
N THR A 226 16.92 -5.77 -0.44
CA THR A 226 17.25 -6.24 -1.79
C THR A 226 16.58 -5.38 -2.85
N SER A 227 16.87 -5.64 -4.12
CA SER A 227 16.14 -5.10 -5.27
C SER A 227 15.52 -6.24 -6.07
N ASP A 228 14.42 -5.95 -6.75
CA ASP A 228 13.76 -6.88 -7.67
C ASP A 228 14.52 -7.00 -9.00
N HIS A 229 15.09 -5.88 -9.47
CA HIS A 229 16.01 -5.82 -10.60
C HIS A 229 16.91 -4.57 -10.52
N SER A 230 17.73 -4.35 -11.55
CA SER A 230 18.55 -3.15 -11.73
C SER A 230 18.05 -2.32 -12.92
N HIS A 231 18.67 -1.16 -13.16
CA HIS A 231 18.38 -0.25 -14.27
C HIS A 231 19.68 0.21 -14.94
N THR A 232 19.61 0.51 -16.24
CA THR A 232 20.77 0.93 -17.03
C THR A 232 20.88 2.45 -17.22
N LYS A 233 19.92 3.24 -16.71
CA LYS A 233 19.80 4.68 -16.90
C LYS A 233 19.23 5.35 -15.65
#